data_AF-A0A936A5K6-F1
#
_entry.id   AF-A0A936A5K6-F1
#
_cell.length_a   1.000
_cell.length_b   1.000
_cell.length_c   1.000
_cell.angle_alpha   90.00
_cell.angle_beta   90.00
_cell.angle_gamma   90.00
#
_symmetry.space_group_name_H-M   'P 1'
#
loop_
_entity.id
_entity.type
_entity.pdbx_description
1 polymer ?
#
loop_
_entity_poly.entity_id
_entity_poly.type
_entity_poly.pdbx_seq_one_letter_code
_entity_poly.pdbx_strand_id
1 'polypeptide(L)' 'MWPAHRGNALGWNDAGKSGTKAECLEYIKNVWTDMRPTSLRKAMA' A
#
# COMPACT_ATOMS: atom_id res chain seq x y z
N MET A 1 0.49 -0.56 -6.38
CA MET A 1 1.04 -1.90 -6.72
C MET A 1 2.33 -1.71 -7.48
N TRP A 2 3.34 -2.55 -7.24
CA TRP A 2 4.67 -2.43 -7.82
C TRP A 2 5.18 -3.79 -8.32
N PRO A 3 5.95 -3.88 -9.42
CA PRO A 3 6.53 -5.14 -9.88
C PRO A 3 7.62 -5.65 -8.93
N ALA A 4 7.55 -6.92 -8.51
CA ALA A 4 8.49 -7.51 -7.54
C ALA A 4 9.95 -7.58 -8.01
N HIS A 5 10.19 -7.58 -9.33
CA HIS A 5 11.55 -7.61 -9.90
C HIS A 5 12.19 -6.21 -9.98
N ARG A 6 11.46 -5.15 -9.64
CA ARG A 6 11.94 -3.77 -9.71
C ARG A 6 12.17 -3.24 -8.30
N GLY A 7 13.36 -2.69 -8.05
CA GLY A 7 13.64 -1.98 -6.80
C GLY A 7 12.64 -0.84 -6.54
N ASN A 8 12.34 -0.57 -5.27
CA ASN A 8 11.43 0.49 -4.90
C ASN A 8 12.01 1.88 -5.22
N ALA A 9 11.13 2.80 -5.61
CA ALA A 9 11.50 4.20 -5.75
C ALA A 9 11.87 4.80 -4.37
N LEU A 10 12.67 5.87 -4.37
CA LEU A 10 13.05 6.55 -3.13
C LEU A 10 11.81 6.98 -2.33
N GLY A 11 11.83 6.71 -1.03
CA GLY A 11 10.73 6.98 -0.12
C GLY A 11 9.59 5.93 -0.12
N TRP A 12 9.65 4.91 -0.98
CA TRP A 12 8.71 3.79 -0.96
C TRP A 12 9.27 2.59 -0.20
N ASN A 13 8.39 1.92 0.54
CA ASN A 13 8.71 0.68 1.27
C ASN A 13 7.71 -0.41 0.90
N ASP A 14 8.14 -1.67 0.97
CA ASP A 14 7.26 -2.81 0.72
C ASP A 14 6.21 -2.98 1.82
N ALA A 15 4.97 -3.27 1.42
CA ALA A 15 3.86 -3.53 2.34
C ALA A 15 3.78 -5.00 2.81
N GLY A 16 4.74 -5.86 2.40
CA GLY A 16 4.79 -7.27 2.79
C GLY A 16 3.89 -8.24 2.01
N LYS A 17 3.00 -7.76 1.12
CA LYS A 17 2.18 -8.60 0.23
C LYS A 17 2.77 -8.64 -1.19
N SER A 18 3.13 -9.84 -1.65
CA SER A 18 3.45 -10.16 -3.05
C SER A 18 2.53 -11.27 -3.54
N GLY A 19 2.23 -11.30 -4.84
CA GLY A 19 1.35 -12.30 -5.45
C GLY A 19 0.91 -11.89 -6.84
N THR A 20 -0.13 -12.55 -7.34
CA THR A 20 -0.77 -12.14 -8.59
C THR A 20 -1.39 -10.75 -8.46
N LYS A 21 -1.63 -10.10 -9.61
CA LYS A 21 -2.32 -8.81 -9.65
C LYS A 21 -3.66 -8.84 -8.90
N ALA A 22 -4.42 -9.93 -9.01
CA ALA A 22 -5.71 -10.07 -8.34
C ALA A 22 -5.57 -10.07 -6.81
N GLU A 23 -4.67 -10.89 -6.27
CA GLU A 23 -4.40 -10.96 -4.83
C GLU A 23 -3.87 -9.64 -4.26
N CYS A 24 -2.98 -8.96 -5.00
CA CYS A 24 -2.47 -7.66 -4.58
C CYS A 24 -3.58 -6.60 -4.57
N LEU A 25 -4.48 -6.60 -5.56
CA LEU A 25 -5.60 -5.67 -5.60
C LEU A 25 -6.62 -5.95 -4.49
N GLU A 26 -6.89 -7.22 -4.20
CA GLU A 26 -7.76 -7.60 -3.08
C GLU A 26 -7.17 -7.17 -1.75
N TYR A 27 -5.88 -7.41 -1.52
CA TYR A 27 -5.18 -6.93 -0.33
C TYR A 27 -5.28 -5.41 -0.19
N ILE A 28 -5.03 -4.65 -1.26
CA ILE A 28 -5.15 -3.18 -1.26
C ILE A 28 -6.57 -2.75 -0.85
N LYS A 29 -7.61 -3.38 -1.40
CA LYS A 29 -9.00 -3.08 -1.01
C LYS A 29 -9.26 -3.35 0.47
N ASN A 30 -8.70 -4.43 1.02
CA ASN A 30 -8.91 -4.83 2.40
C ASN A 30 -8.16 -3.94 3.40
N VAL A 31 -6.96 -3.47 3.07
CA VAL A 31 -6.12 -2.69 4.01
C VAL A 31 -6.25 -1.18 3.84
N TRP A 32 -6.58 -0.70 2.64
CA TRP A 32 -6.71 0.72 2.35
C TRP A 32 -8.16 1.20 2.50
N THR A 33 -8.73 0.96 3.68
CA THR A 33 -10.13 1.31 3.99
C THR A 33 -10.33 2.80 4.27
N ASP A 34 -9.30 3.47 4.79
CA ASP A 34 -9.27 4.91 5.03
C ASP A 34 -8.25 5.57 4.09
N MET A 35 -8.73 6.37 3.15
CA MET A 35 -7.90 7.03 2.14
C MET A 35 -7.29 8.36 2.59
N ARG A 36 -7.57 8.85 3.80
CA ARG A 36 -7.05 10.14 4.29
C ARG A 36 -5.51 10.12 4.38
N PRO A 37 -4.83 11.25 4.15
CA PRO A 37 -3.39 11.34 4.43
C PRO A 37 -3.08 11.05 5.90
N THR A 38 -1.90 10.48 6.17
CA THR A 38 -1.45 10.13 7.52
C THR A 38 -1.49 11.32 8.48
N SER A 39 -1.13 12.52 8.02
CA SER A 39 -1.18 13.76 8.82
C SER A 39 -2.61 14.07 9.28
N LEU A 40 -3.59 13.97 8.38
CA LEU A 40 -4.99 14.22 8.70
C LEU A 40 -5.53 13.15 9.66
N ARG A 41 -5.21 11.87 9.45
CA ARG A 41 -5.64 10.81 10.39
C ARG A 41 -5.10 11.05 11.80
N LYS A 42 -3.83 11.46 11.92
CA LYS A 42 -3.20 11.77 13.22
C LYS A 42 -3.82 12.99 13.90
N ALA A 43 -4.26 14.00 13.13
CA ALA A 43 -4.86 15.21 13.67
C ALA A 43 -6.33 15.02 14.15
N MET A 44 -7.00 13.96 13.71
CA MET A 44 -8.39 13.65 14.06
C MET A 44 -8.52 12.52 15.11
N ALA A 45 -7.39 12.06 15.66
CA ALA A 45 -7.31 10.96 16.63
C ALA A 45 -7.29 11.49 18.08
#